data_AF-A0A7W8E896-F1
#
_entry.id   AF-A0A7W8E896-F1
#
_cell.length_a   1.000
_cell.length_b   1.000
_cell.length_c   1.000
_cell.angle_alpha   90.00
_cell.angle_beta   90.00
_cell.angle_gamma   90.00
#
_symmetry.space_group_name_H-M   'P 1'
#
loop_
_entity.id
_entity.type
_entity.pdbx_description
1 polymer ?
#
loop_
_entity_poly.entity_id
_entity_poly.type
_entity_poly.pdbx_seq_one_letter_code
_entity_poly.pdbx_strand_id
1 'polypeptide(L)'
;MSTRMVEVRAKVMKQNDLLARALRERFQQQNTCVIGLVSSPGSGKTAFLEKVLAGLARDHGVAALVGDLATENDAARLQRATPNVKQITTGTICHLDASMIERALEGWHLDNVDFLFIENVGNLVCPSSYDLGEELRFVLLSATEGEDKPLKYPTIFNSSDVAIITKMDMADAAEFDLATARRNIESVRPGMKIFEVSSKTGQGMGEVFNFLRAQLARPRTTAPLLEEAAL
;
A
#
# COMPACT_ATOMS: atom_id res chain seq x y z
N MET A 1 -14.01 9.39 32.62
CA MET A 1 -12.63 9.23 32.12
C MET A 1 -12.53 9.11 30.58
N SER A 2 -13.50 9.62 29.81
CA SER A 2 -13.59 9.42 28.34
C SER A 2 -12.99 10.58 27.50
N THR A 3 -13.16 11.83 27.94
CA THR A 3 -12.87 13.02 27.12
C THR A 3 -11.39 13.18 26.76
N ARG A 4 -10.49 12.97 27.72
CA ARG A 4 -9.04 13.12 27.48
C ARG A 4 -8.49 12.08 26.49
N MET A 5 -9.03 10.85 26.49
CA MET A 5 -8.57 9.79 25.58
C MET A 5 -9.05 10.05 24.14
N VAL A 6 -10.28 10.53 23.98
CA VAL A 6 -10.84 10.92 22.67
C VAL A 6 -10.08 12.11 22.10
N GLU A 7 -9.78 13.13 22.91
CA GLU A 7 -8.99 14.29 22.47
C GLU A 7 -7.58 13.92 22.05
N VAL A 8 -6.90 13.05 22.81
CA VAL A 8 -5.54 12.60 22.45
C VAL A 8 -5.55 11.84 21.13
N ARG A 9 -6.51 10.91 20.94
CA ARG A 9 -6.65 10.19 19.66
C ARG A 9 -6.90 11.14 18.49
N ALA A 10 -7.81 12.09 18.64
CA ALA A 10 -8.11 13.07 17.60
C ALA A 10 -6.89 13.93 17.24
N LYS A 11 -6.09 14.33 18.24
CA LYS A 11 -4.83 15.07 18.02
C LYS A 11 -3.79 14.26 17.27
N VAL A 12 -3.61 12.97 17.63
CA VAL A 12 -2.67 12.08 16.94
C VAL A 12 -3.06 11.88 15.47
N MET A 13 -4.35 11.64 15.20
CA MET A 13 -4.84 11.49 13.81
C MET A 13 -4.65 12.77 13.00
N LYS A 14 -4.98 13.93 13.58
CA LYS A 14 -4.76 15.23 12.93
C LYS A 14 -3.28 15.45 12.61
N GLN A 15 -2.36 15.04 13.50
CA GLN A 15 -0.93 15.14 13.25
C GLN A 15 -0.50 14.20 12.10
N ASN A 16 -0.98 12.96 12.09
CA ASN A 16 -0.72 12.03 10.98
C ASN A 16 -1.17 12.61 9.64
N ASP A 17 -2.39 13.16 9.58
CA ASP A 17 -2.94 13.72 8.34
C ASP A 17 -2.12 14.89 7.80
N LEU A 18 -1.58 15.75 8.69
CA LEU A 18 -0.71 16.85 8.28
C LEU A 18 0.61 16.33 7.68
N LEU A 19 1.23 15.34 8.33
CA LEU A 19 2.46 14.72 7.84
C LEU A 19 2.23 13.97 6.52
N ALA A 20 1.13 13.22 6.41
CA ALA A 20 0.78 12.48 5.20
C ALA A 20 0.55 13.43 4.01
N ARG A 21 -0.08 14.59 4.23
CA ARG A 21 -0.22 15.63 3.19
C ARG A 21 1.13 16.18 2.76
N ALA A 22 2.01 16.53 3.69
CA ALA A 22 3.34 17.03 3.37
C ALA A 22 4.19 15.99 2.60
N LEU A 23 4.12 14.71 3.00
CA LEU A 23 4.76 13.62 2.27
C LEU A 23 4.23 13.50 0.84
N ARG A 24 2.90 13.50 0.67
CA ARG A 24 2.25 13.44 -0.64
C ARG A 24 2.69 14.59 -1.55
N GLU A 25 2.71 15.83 -1.04
CA GLU A 25 3.19 17.00 -1.77
C GLU A 25 4.65 16.83 -2.20
N ARG A 26 5.50 16.34 -1.29
CA ARG A 26 6.91 16.05 -1.62
C ARG A 26 7.04 15.02 -2.73
N PHE A 27 6.30 13.91 -2.66
CA PHE A 27 6.33 12.87 -3.68
C PHE A 27 5.84 13.36 -5.04
N GLN A 28 4.79 14.19 -5.05
CA GLN A 28 4.29 14.83 -6.27
C GLN A 28 5.34 15.75 -6.90
N GLN A 29 6.02 16.58 -6.10
CA GLN A 29 7.12 17.45 -6.59
C GLN A 29 8.28 16.64 -7.16
N GLN A 30 8.54 15.45 -6.60
CA GLN A 30 9.57 14.51 -7.06
C GLN A 30 9.12 13.64 -8.26
N ASN A 31 7.86 13.76 -8.69
CA ASN A 31 7.24 12.89 -9.68
C ASN A 31 7.27 11.39 -9.33
N THR A 32 7.30 11.05 -8.04
CA THR A 32 7.29 9.67 -7.56
C THR A 32 5.85 9.18 -7.37
N CYS A 33 5.49 8.08 -8.00
CA CYS A 33 4.23 7.38 -7.72
C CYS A 33 4.40 6.53 -6.45
N VAL A 34 3.62 6.83 -5.42
CA VAL A 34 3.70 6.11 -4.14
C VAL A 34 2.52 5.18 -3.99
N ILE A 35 2.80 3.90 -3.74
CA ILE A 35 1.77 2.86 -3.59
C ILE A 35 1.88 2.20 -2.22
N GLY A 36 0.84 2.32 -1.41
CA GLY A 36 0.70 1.61 -0.13
C GLY A 36 0.10 0.22 -0.33
N LEU A 37 0.67 -0.82 0.29
CA LEU A 37 0.15 -2.19 0.27
C LEU A 37 -0.35 -2.58 1.68
N VAL A 38 -1.63 -2.94 1.78
CA VAL A 38 -2.28 -3.39 3.02
C VAL A 38 -2.90 -4.78 2.83
N SER A 39 -2.84 -5.64 3.84
CA SER A 39 -3.38 -7.02 3.76
C SER A 39 -3.48 -7.69 5.13
N SER A 40 -4.01 -8.90 5.20
CA SER A 40 -3.78 -9.81 6.33
C SER A 40 -2.32 -10.33 6.37
N PRO A 41 -1.84 -10.86 7.51
CA PRO A 41 -0.62 -11.67 7.51
C PRO A 41 -0.71 -12.83 6.53
N GLY A 42 0.36 -13.09 5.77
CA GLY A 42 0.41 -14.24 4.87
C GLY A 42 -0.39 -14.11 3.57
N SER A 43 -1.02 -12.96 3.27
CA SER A 43 -1.71 -12.73 1.99
C SER A 43 -0.77 -12.71 0.77
N GLY A 44 0.55 -12.64 1.00
CA GLY A 44 1.55 -12.68 -0.07
C GLY A 44 2.00 -11.31 -0.57
N LYS A 45 1.89 -10.25 0.24
CA LYS A 45 2.35 -8.89 -0.11
C LYS A 45 3.80 -8.86 -0.59
N THR A 46 4.73 -9.37 0.22
CA THR A 46 6.16 -9.38 -0.12
C THR A 46 6.44 -10.16 -1.40
N ALA A 47 5.75 -11.28 -1.63
CA ALA A 47 5.91 -12.08 -2.85
C ALA A 47 5.36 -11.37 -4.09
N PHE A 48 4.24 -10.67 -3.96
CA PHE A 48 3.69 -9.79 -5.00
C PHE A 48 4.62 -8.62 -5.28
N LEU A 49 5.07 -7.92 -4.23
CA LEU A 49 5.95 -6.76 -4.34
C LEU A 49 7.31 -7.12 -4.95
N GLU A 50 7.90 -8.27 -4.59
CA GLU A 50 9.13 -8.77 -5.22
C GLU A 50 8.99 -8.88 -6.74
N LYS A 51 7.86 -9.40 -7.24
CA LYS A 51 7.60 -9.52 -8.69
C LYS A 51 7.34 -8.16 -9.34
N VAL A 52 6.66 -7.25 -8.65
CA VAL A 52 6.42 -5.88 -9.13
C VAL A 52 7.74 -5.12 -9.25
N LEU A 53 8.57 -5.13 -8.20
CA LEU A 53 9.88 -4.48 -8.21
C LEU A 53 10.77 -5.05 -9.33
N ALA A 54 10.89 -6.38 -9.43
CA ALA A 54 11.72 -7.00 -10.46
C ALA A 54 11.22 -6.73 -11.88
N GLY A 55 9.89 -6.63 -12.06
CA GLY A 55 9.26 -6.33 -13.35
C GLY A 55 9.44 -4.88 -13.80
N LEU A 56 9.45 -3.93 -12.85
CA LEU A 56 9.55 -2.50 -13.13
C LEU A 56 11.01 -1.98 -13.13
N ALA A 57 11.90 -2.58 -12.34
CA ALA A 57 13.29 -2.14 -12.17
C ALA A 57 14.13 -2.11 -13.47
N ARG A 58 13.64 -2.75 -14.54
CA ARG A 58 14.31 -2.74 -15.85
C ARG A 58 14.23 -1.38 -16.54
N ASP A 59 13.11 -0.69 -16.37
CA ASP A 59 12.78 0.52 -17.13
C ASP A 59 12.55 1.74 -16.22
N HIS A 60 12.46 1.52 -14.90
CA HIS A 60 12.06 2.52 -13.91
C HIS A 60 12.89 2.46 -12.64
N GLY A 61 13.11 3.61 -12.02
CA GLY A 61 13.65 3.70 -10.66
C GLY A 61 12.62 3.22 -9.66
N VAL A 62 12.92 2.13 -8.94
CA VAL A 62 12.01 1.55 -7.95
C VAL A 62 12.65 1.45 -6.57
N ALA A 63 11.86 1.76 -5.55
CA ALA A 63 12.23 1.65 -4.14
C ALA A 63 11.09 1.04 -3.31
N ALA A 64 11.43 0.48 -2.14
CA ALA A 64 10.45 -0.03 -1.20
C ALA A 64 10.78 0.30 0.26
N LEU A 65 9.75 0.66 1.01
CA LEU A 65 9.72 0.66 2.48
C LEU A 65 8.91 -0.54 2.94
N VAL A 66 9.46 -1.32 3.88
CA VAL A 66 8.79 -2.52 4.40
C VAL A 66 8.57 -2.40 5.89
N GLY A 67 7.32 -2.42 6.31
CA GLY A 67 6.91 -2.39 7.71
C GLY A 67 6.64 -3.79 8.25
N ASP A 68 7.37 -4.19 9.29
CA ASP A 68 7.09 -5.41 10.05
C ASP A 68 7.32 -5.18 11.55
N LEU A 69 6.66 -5.99 12.38
CA LEU A 69 6.82 -5.95 13.84
C LEU A 69 8.26 -6.30 14.23
N ALA A 70 8.83 -7.28 13.55
CA ALA A 70 10.15 -7.81 13.82
C ALA A 70 10.80 -8.40 12.57
N THR A 71 12.12 -8.55 12.60
CA THR A 71 12.96 -9.13 11.54
C THR A 71 13.12 -8.25 10.29
N GLU A 72 14.14 -8.55 9.49
CA GLU A 72 14.45 -7.86 8.23
C GLU A 72 14.24 -8.80 7.03
N ASN A 73 13.53 -9.91 7.23
CA ASN A 73 13.39 -10.99 6.25
C ASN A 73 12.76 -10.50 4.94
N ASP A 74 11.72 -9.68 5.06
CA ASP A 74 11.01 -9.14 3.91
C ASP A 74 11.88 -8.12 3.16
N ALA A 75 12.60 -7.25 3.86
CA ALA A 75 13.56 -6.35 3.24
C ALA A 75 14.68 -7.12 2.49
N ALA A 76 15.30 -8.12 3.13
CA ALA A 76 16.34 -8.95 2.51
C ALA A 76 15.82 -9.73 1.29
N ARG A 77 14.54 -10.13 1.31
CA ARG A 77 13.89 -10.75 0.16
C ARG A 77 13.72 -9.76 -0.99
N LEU A 78 13.17 -8.58 -0.73
CA LEU A 78 12.94 -7.56 -1.77
C LEU A 78 14.25 -6.99 -2.32
N GLN A 79 15.34 -6.99 -1.54
CA GLN A 79 16.66 -6.57 -2.00
C GLN A 79 17.20 -7.40 -3.18
N ARG A 80 16.65 -8.60 -3.41
CA ARG A 80 16.96 -9.43 -4.59
C ARG A 80 16.41 -8.82 -5.89
N ALA A 81 15.40 -7.96 -5.79
CA ALA A 81 14.77 -7.28 -6.92
C ALA A 81 15.35 -5.87 -7.17
N THR A 82 15.71 -5.15 -6.10
CA THR A 82 16.31 -3.80 -6.18
C THR A 82 17.15 -3.53 -4.93
N PRO A 83 18.30 -2.85 -5.00
CA PRO A 83 19.05 -2.45 -3.81
C PRO A 83 18.34 -1.39 -2.96
N ASN A 84 17.33 -0.71 -3.50
CA ASN A 84 16.64 0.41 -2.84
C ASN A 84 15.50 -0.06 -1.94
N VAL A 85 15.82 -0.80 -0.88
CA VAL A 85 14.84 -1.27 0.11
C VAL A 85 15.30 -0.92 1.52
N LYS A 86 14.40 -0.32 2.30
CA LYS A 86 14.60 -0.11 3.75
C LYS A 86 13.50 -0.77 4.58
N GLN A 87 13.92 -1.39 5.68
CA GLN A 87 13.03 -1.92 6.71
C GLN A 87 12.59 -0.79 7.66
N ILE A 88 11.34 -0.86 8.10
CA ILE A 88 10.78 -0.11 9.23
C ILE A 88 10.33 -1.15 10.26
N THR A 89 11.05 -1.22 11.38
CA THR A 89 10.67 -2.08 12.51
C THR A 89 9.68 -1.34 13.39
N THR A 90 8.43 -1.80 13.44
CA THR A 90 7.36 -1.14 14.21
C THR A 90 7.32 -1.59 15.68
N GLY A 91 8.06 -2.65 16.01
CA GLY A 91 8.05 -3.26 17.34
C GLY A 91 6.69 -3.88 17.64
N THR A 92 5.90 -3.23 18.48
CA THR A 92 4.56 -3.71 18.87
C THR A 92 3.42 -2.99 18.12
N ILE A 93 3.74 -2.00 17.27
CA ILE A 93 2.73 -1.21 16.57
C ILE A 93 2.22 -2.00 15.35
N CYS A 94 0.89 -2.14 15.25
CA CYS A 94 0.21 -2.95 14.24
C CYS A 94 0.02 -2.27 12.87
N HIS A 95 0.64 -1.12 12.62
CA HIS A 95 0.54 -0.31 11.41
C HIS A 95 1.77 0.58 11.24
N LEU A 96 1.97 1.08 10.03
CA LEU A 96 2.81 2.25 9.76
C LEU A 96 2.00 3.54 9.90
N ASP A 97 2.66 4.62 10.29
CA ASP A 97 2.14 5.99 10.26
C ASP A 97 3.06 6.91 9.44
N ALA A 98 2.58 8.11 9.11
CA ALA A 98 3.33 9.05 8.27
C ALA A 98 4.68 9.47 8.87
N SER A 99 4.80 9.55 10.21
CA SER A 99 6.06 9.89 10.88
C SER A 99 7.11 8.80 10.71
N MET A 100 6.70 7.52 10.70
CA MET A 100 7.61 6.40 10.42
C MET A 100 8.14 6.46 8.98
N ILE A 101 7.29 6.85 8.03
CA ILE A 101 7.68 7.01 6.62
C ILE A 101 8.65 8.17 6.45
N GLU A 102 8.35 9.32 7.03
CA GLU A 102 9.24 10.49 7.02
C GLU A 102 10.64 10.13 7.53
N ARG A 103 10.71 9.52 8.72
CA ARG A 103 11.97 9.09 9.33
C ARG A 103 12.73 8.06 8.49
N ALA A 104 12.03 7.14 7.83
CA ALA A 104 12.69 6.14 6.97
C ALA A 104 13.32 6.78 5.72
N LEU A 105 12.75 7.90 5.27
CA LEU A 105 13.20 8.67 4.11
C LEU A 105 14.31 9.67 4.46
N GLU A 106 14.52 10.00 5.73
CA GLU A 106 15.64 10.83 6.18
C GLU A 106 16.99 10.24 5.72
N GLY A 107 17.81 11.08 5.09
CA GLY A 107 19.11 10.69 4.52
C GLY A 107 19.01 9.66 3.40
N TRP A 108 17.80 9.32 2.91
CA TRP A 108 17.64 8.44 1.76
C TRP A 108 17.52 9.27 0.48
N HIS A 109 18.63 9.37 -0.24
CA HIS A 109 18.64 10.03 -1.54
C HIS A 109 18.03 9.11 -2.60
N LEU A 110 16.72 9.27 -2.83
CA LEU A 110 15.94 8.58 -3.85
C LEU A 110 16.02 9.34 -5.20
N ASP A 111 17.23 9.62 -5.67
CA ASP A 111 17.40 10.31 -6.95
C ASP A 111 16.82 9.42 -8.07
N ASN A 112 15.92 9.98 -8.88
CA ASN A 112 15.25 9.31 -10.01
C ASN A 112 14.40 8.09 -9.63
N VAL A 113 13.67 8.13 -8.51
CA VAL A 113 12.70 7.08 -8.16
C VAL A 113 11.32 7.40 -8.73
N ASP A 114 10.91 6.60 -9.72
CA ASP A 114 9.59 6.67 -10.35
C ASP A 114 8.51 6.04 -9.46
N PHE A 115 8.84 4.93 -8.79
CA PHE A 115 7.92 4.21 -7.90
C PHE A 115 8.49 3.97 -6.51
N LEU A 116 7.73 4.38 -5.49
CA LEU A 116 7.97 3.99 -4.10
C LEU A 116 6.81 3.10 -3.62
N PHE A 117 7.14 1.88 -3.21
CA PHE A 117 6.17 0.98 -2.60
C PHE A 117 6.32 1.00 -1.09
N ILE A 118 5.19 1.03 -0.38
CA ILE A 118 5.15 0.97 1.09
C ILE A 118 4.39 -0.30 1.47
N GLU A 119 5.10 -1.35 1.83
CA GLU A 119 4.50 -2.56 2.38
C GLU A 119 4.17 -2.34 3.85
N ASN A 120 2.88 -2.26 4.19
CA ASN A 120 2.43 -2.08 5.56
C ASN A 120 2.48 -3.40 6.35
N VAL A 121 2.34 -3.31 7.67
CA VAL A 121 2.17 -4.46 8.54
C VAL A 121 0.97 -5.30 8.09
N GLY A 122 1.06 -6.63 8.18
CA GLY A 122 -0.07 -7.54 7.93
C GLY A 122 -1.20 -7.32 8.94
N ASN A 123 -2.12 -6.41 8.64
CA ASN A 123 -3.30 -6.12 9.43
C ASN A 123 -4.39 -5.44 8.57
N LEU A 124 -5.64 -5.93 8.62
CA LEU A 124 -6.77 -5.35 7.88
C LEU A 124 -7.59 -4.33 8.70
N VAL A 125 -7.18 -4.03 9.94
CA VAL A 125 -7.89 -3.14 10.87
C VAL A 125 -7.09 -1.87 11.11
N CYS A 126 -5.92 -1.97 11.77
CA CYS A 126 -5.16 -0.79 12.19
C CYS A 126 -4.77 0.14 11.02
N PRO A 127 -4.23 -0.38 9.89
CA PRO A 127 -3.78 0.48 8.78
C PRO A 127 -4.90 1.29 8.12
N SER A 128 -6.16 0.89 8.30
CA SER A 128 -7.31 1.55 7.64
C SER A 128 -7.52 3.01 8.06
N SER A 129 -6.96 3.40 9.21
CA SER A 129 -7.12 4.73 9.79
C SER A 129 -5.92 5.66 9.60
N TYR A 130 -4.87 5.21 8.90
CA TYR A 130 -3.63 5.98 8.74
C TYR A 130 -3.34 6.22 7.25
N ASP A 131 -3.29 7.49 6.87
CA ASP A 131 -2.76 7.93 5.59
C ASP A 131 -1.22 8.02 5.69
N LEU A 132 -0.49 7.48 4.71
CA LEU A 132 0.98 7.52 4.65
C LEU A 132 1.49 8.51 3.60
N GLY A 133 0.60 9.24 2.95
CA GLY A 133 0.91 10.12 1.83
C GLY A 133 1.00 9.38 0.50
N GLU A 134 0.55 8.12 0.44
CA GLU A 134 0.50 7.37 -0.81
C GLU A 134 -0.49 7.99 -1.82
N GLU A 135 -0.20 7.78 -3.11
CA GLU A 135 -1.07 8.16 -4.22
C GLU A 135 -2.15 7.10 -4.44
N LEU A 136 -1.78 5.83 -4.29
CA LEU A 136 -2.69 4.70 -4.41
C LEU A 136 -2.51 3.73 -3.24
N ARG A 137 -3.63 3.19 -2.75
CA ARG A 137 -3.64 2.11 -1.78
C ARG A 137 -4.16 0.82 -2.40
N PHE A 138 -3.34 -0.22 -2.34
CA PHE A 138 -3.68 -1.56 -2.78
C PHE A 138 -4.02 -2.43 -1.58
N VAL A 139 -5.23 -2.97 -1.54
CA VAL A 139 -5.62 -4.01 -0.59
C VAL A 139 -5.42 -5.39 -1.21
N LEU A 140 -4.66 -6.24 -0.52
CA LEU A 140 -4.39 -7.61 -0.94
C LEU A 140 -5.29 -8.57 -0.16
N LEU A 141 -5.96 -9.46 -0.90
CA LEU A 141 -6.78 -10.55 -0.40
C LEU A 141 -6.32 -11.85 -1.04
N SER A 142 -5.87 -12.83 -0.29
CA SER A 142 -5.49 -14.12 -0.88
C SER A 142 -6.70 -15.05 -1.04
N ALA A 143 -6.73 -15.84 -2.12
CA ALA A 143 -7.75 -16.87 -2.34
C ALA A 143 -7.90 -17.82 -1.14
N THR A 144 -6.84 -18.04 -0.36
CA THR A 144 -6.87 -18.92 0.83
C THR A 144 -7.44 -18.25 2.09
N GLU A 145 -7.95 -17.02 2.01
CA GLU A 145 -8.50 -16.29 3.16
C GLU A 145 -10.04 -16.29 3.19
N GLY A 146 -10.69 -16.73 2.11
CA GLY A 146 -12.13 -16.67 1.92
C GLY A 146 -12.63 -15.35 1.31
N GLU A 147 -13.77 -15.43 0.64
CA GLU A 147 -14.39 -14.36 -0.16
C GLU A 147 -15.03 -13.27 0.71
N ASP A 148 -15.27 -13.55 1.99
CA ASP A 148 -16.04 -12.71 2.92
C ASP A 148 -15.22 -11.59 3.57
N LYS A 149 -13.90 -11.58 3.36
CA LYS A 149 -12.98 -10.57 3.90
C LYS A 149 -13.40 -9.12 3.62
N PRO A 150 -13.86 -8.74 2.41
CA PRO A 150 -14.33 -7.38 2.16
C PRO A 150 -15.46 -6.97 3.11
N LEU A 151 -16.43 -7.86 3.34
CA LEU A 151 -17.57 -7.61 4.24
C LEU A 151 -17.16 -7.56 5.71
N LYS A 152 -16.15 -8.36 6.10
CA LYS A 152 -15.62 -8.40 7.47
C LYS A 152 -14.75 -7.20 7.81
N TYR A 153 -14.06 -6.63 6.82
CA TYR A 153 -13.13 -5.51 7.00
C TYR A 153 -13.46 -4.34 6.07
N PRO A 154 -14.69 -3.80 6.10
CA PRO A 154 -15.15 -2.87 5.07
C PRO A 154 -14.35 -1.57 5.03
N THR A 155 -13.82 -1.11 6.17
CA THR A 155 -13.06 0.14 6.26
C THR A 155 -11.79 0.13 5.40
N ILE A 156 -11.00 -0.95 5.42
CA ILE A 156 -9.75 -1.03 4.64
C ILE A 156 -10.02 -1.21 3.16
N PHE A 157 -11.07 -1.96 2.80
CA PHE A 157 -11.48 -2.12 1.39
C PHE A 157 -12.07 -0.83 0.83
N ASN A 158 -12.89 -0.10 1.60
CA ASN A 158 -13.46 1.16 1.16
C ASN A 158 -12.42 2.28 1.04
N SER A 159 -11.36 2.27 1.86
CA SER A 159 -10.27 3.25 1.78
C SER A 159 -9.16 2.89 0.80
N SER A 160 -9.34 1.82 0.01
CA SER A 160 -8.37 1.39 -1.01
C SER A 160 -8.85 1.71 -2.43
N ASP A 161 -7.90 1.83 -3.34
CA ASP A 161 -8.13 2.20 -4.75
C ASP A 161 -8.14 0.97 -5.67
N VAL A 162 -7.39 -0.07 -5.28
CA VAL A 162 -7.24 -1.30 -6.06
C VAL A 162 -7.26 -2.51 -5.12
N ALA A 163 -8.00 -3.54 -5.50
CA ALA A 163 -7.90 -4.86 -4.88
C ALA A 163 -7.02 -5.79 -5.71
N ILE A 164 -6.13 -6.50 -5.03
CA ILE A 164 -5.29 -7.55 -5.62
C ILE A 164 -5.70 -8.88 -4.97
N ILE A 165 -6.36 -9.74 -5.73
CA ILE A 165 -6.67 -11.10 -5.31
C ILE A 165 -5.46 -11.98 -5.60
N THR A 166 -4.73 -12.36 -4.56
CA THR A 166 -3.47 -13.10 -4.66
C THR A 166 -3.66 -14.62 -4.53
N LYS A 167 -2.62 -15.37 -4.89
CA LYS A 167 -2.57 -16.85 -4.80
C LYS A 167 -3.69 -17.53 -5.60
N MET A 168 -4.03 -16.99 -6.77
CA MET A 168 -5.04 -17.59 -7.64
C MET A 168 -4.66 -19.01 -8.11
N ASP A 169 -3.37 -19.38 -8.05
CA ASP A 169 -2.92 -20.76 -8.27
C ASP A 169 -3.43 -21.76 -7.21
N MET A 170 -3.97 -21.27 -6.09
CA MET A 170 -4.54 -22.06 -5.00
C MET A 170 -6.07 -21.93 -4.92
N ALA A 171 -6.71 -21.23 -5.87
CA ALA A 171 -8.15 -20.96 -5.79
C ALA A 171 -8.97 -22.26 -5.75
N ASP A 172 -8.70 -23.21 -6.65
CA ASP A 172 -9.42 -24.49 -6.69
C ASP A 172 -9.22 -25.30 -5.41
N ALA A 173 -7.99 -25.36 -4.89
CA ALA A 173 -7.65 -26.09 -3.68
C ALA A 173 -8.26 -25.47 -2.41
N ALA A 174 -8.53 -24.15 -2.44
CA ALA A 174 -9.21 -23.42 -1.38
C ALA A 174 -10.72 -23.34 -1.58
N GLU A 175 -11.26 -23.94 -2.65
CA GLU A 175 -12.66 -23.83 -3.07
C GLU A 175 -13.11 -22.36 -3.21
N PHE A 176 -12.20 -21.50 -3.67
CA PHE A 176 -12.40 -20.05 -3.69
C PHE A 176 -13.35 -19.61 -4.82
N ASP A 177 -14.48 -19.00 -4.45
CA ASP A 177 -15.43 -18.41 -5.39
C ASP A 177 -15.07 -16.95 -5.71
N LEU A 178 -14.31 -16.81 -6.78
CA LEU A 178 -13.91 -15.51 -7.33
C LEU A 178 -15.11 -14.58 -7.62
N ALA A 179 -16.25 -15.11 -8.11
CA ALA A 179 -17.41 -14.29 -8.42
C ALA A 179 -18.03 -13.72 -7.14
N THR A 180 -18.08 -14.51 -6.07
CA THR A 180 -18.51 -14.04 -4.74
C THR A 180 -17.54 -13.00 -4.18
N ALA A 181 -16.23 -13.23 -4.26
CA ALA A 181 -15.25 -12.23 -3.82
C ALA A 181 -15.39 -10.89 -4.55
N ARG A 182 -15.57 -10.92 -5.88
CA ARG A 182 -15.81 -9.72 -6.70
C ARG A 182 -17.07 -8.97 -6.27
N ARG A 183 -18.18 -9.69 -6.04
CA ARG A 183 -19.44 -9.08 -5.54
C ARG A 183 -19.27 -8.44 -4.16
N ASN A 184 -18.52 -9.08 -3.27
CA ASN A 184 -18.28 -8.57 -1.92
C ASN A 184 -17.37 -7.33 -1.94
N ILE A 185 -16.39 -7.29 -2.84
CA ILE A 185 -15.57 -6.09 -3.06
C ILE A 185 -16.45 -4.96 -3.60
N GLU A 186 -17.24 -5.23 -4.64
CA GLU A 186 -18.11 -4.24 -5.29
C GLU A 186 -19.14 -3.66 -4.31
N SER A 187 -19.70 -4.46 -3.41
CA SER A 187 -20.68 -3.97 -2.43
C SER A 187 -20.08 -3.05 -1.37
N VAL A 188 -18.79 -3.18 -1.06
CA VAL A 188 -18.07 -2.32 -0.11
C VAL A 188 -17.50 -1.09 -0.79
N ARG A 189 -16.93 -1.26 -1.99
CA ARG A 189 -16.29 -0.19 -2.77
C ARG A 189 -16.65 -0.34 -4.26
N PRO A 190 -17.79 0.22 -4.69
CA PRO A 190 -18.24 0.13 -6.07
C PRO A 190 -17.22 0.67 -7.06
N GLY A 191 -16.97 -0.07 -8.15
CA GLY A 191 -16.05 0.33 -9.20
C GLY A 191 -14.56 0.21 -8.86
N MET A 192 -14.19 -0.40 -7.72
CA MET A 192 -12.78 -0.67 -7.41
C MET A 192 -12.16 -1.58 -8.47
N LYS A 193 -10.97 -1.22 -8.95
CA LYS A 193 -10.24 -2.08 -9.89
C LYS A 193 -9.77 -3.34 -9.17
N ILE A 194 -9.99 -4.51 -9.75
CA ILE A 194 -9.62 -5.81 -9.19
C ILE A 194 -8.65 -6.51 -10.14
N PHE A 195 -7.49 -6.93 -9.62
CA PHE A 195 -6.57 -7.82 -10.33
C PHE A 195 -6.54 -9.19 -9.68
N GLU A 196 -6.50 -10.23 -10.50
CA GLU A 196 -6.36 -11.62 -10.08
C GLU A 196 -4.96 -12.09 -10.41
N VAL A 197 -4.17 -12.43 -9.40
CA VAL A 197 -2.75 -12.68 -9.59
C VAL A 197 -2.27 -13.95 -8.88
N SER A 198 -1.24 -14.55 -9.47
CA SER A 198 -0.37 -15.49 -8.78
C SER A 198 1.07 -15.05 -8.98
N SER A 199 1.73 -14.63 -7.90
CA SER A 199 3.17 -14.34 -7.92
C SER A 199 4.02 -15.58 -8.18
N LYS A 200 3.45 -16.79 -7.95
CA LYS A 200 4.12 -18.08 -8.17
C LYS A 200 4.14 -18.43 -9.65
N THR A 201 3.00 -18.36 -10.34
CA THR A 201 2.90 -18.72 -11.77
C THR A 201 3.13 -17.53 -12.71
N GLY A 202 3.03 -16.30 -12.20
CA GLY A 202 3.08 -15.08 -12.99
C GLY A 202 1.73 -14.66 -13.57
N GLN A 203 0.66 -15.43 -13.36
CA GLN A 203 -0.69 -15.09 -13.82
C GLN A 203 -1.09 -13.69 -13.36
N GLY A 204 -1.66 -12.90 -14.27
CA GLY A 204 -2.22 -11.56 -14.00
C GLY A 204 -1.20 -10.46 -13.73
N MET A 205 0.08 -10.78 -13.49
CA MET A 205 1.10 -9.79 -13.12
C MET A 205 1.35 -8.76 -14.24
N GLY A 206 1.24 -9.16 -15.51
CA GLY A 206 1.41 -8.26 -16.64
C GLY A 206 0.37 -7.11 -16.66
N GLU A 207 -0.87 -7.40 -16.28
CA GLU A 207 -1.92 -6.37 -16.21
C GLU A 207 -1.65 -5.35 -15.09
N VAL A 208 -1.12 -5.83 -13.95
CA VAL A 208 -0.68 -4.97 -12.85
C VAL A 208 0.46 -4.05 -13.31
N PHE A 209 1.45 -4.57 -14.03
CA PHE A 209 2.57 -3.75 -14.53
C PHE A 209 2.09 -2.67 -15.49
N ASN A 210 1.20 -3.02 -16.42
CA ASN A 210 0.63 -2.06 -17.36
C ASN A 210 -0.18 -0.97 -16.64
N PHE A 211 -0.94 -1.35 -15.61
CA PHE A 211 -1.67 -0.38 -14.80
C PHE A 211 -0.75 0.58 -14.05
N LEU A 212 0.31 0.09 -13.42
CA LEU A 212 1.30 0.91 -12.71
C LEU A 212 2.02 1.86 -13.67
N ARG A 213 2.46 1.38 -14.84
CA ARG A 213 3.06 2.24 -15.88
C ARG A 213 2.10 3.34 -16.35
N ALA A 214 0.81 3.04 -16.47
CA ALA A 214 -0.19 4.04 -16.81
C ALA A 214 -0.38 5.11 -15.73
N GLN A 215 -0.03 4.84 -14.46
CA GLN A 215 -0.05 5.85 -13.40
C GLN A 215 1.09 6.85 -13.55
N LEU A 216 2.28 6.42 -14.01
CA LEU A 216 3.39 7.34 -14.27
C LEU A 216 3.06 8.38 -15.35
N ALA A 217 2.25 8.01 -16.33
CA ALA A 217 1.87 8.89 -17.42
C ALA A 217 0.82 9.95 -17.01
N ARG A 218 0.24 9.87 -15.81
CA ARG A 218 -0.74 10.84 -15.34
C ARG A 218 -0.02 12.11 -14.87
N PRO A 219 -0.53 13.31 -15.23
CA PRO A 219 0.02 14.56 -14.70
C PRO A 219 -0.12 14.56 -13.19
N ARG A 220 0.99 14.72 -12.46
CA ARG A 220 0.97 14.98 -11.02
C ARG A 220 0.90 16.48 -10.84
N THR A 221 -0.28 16.98 -10.49
CA THR A 221 -0.52 18.42 -10.41
C THR A 221 0.31 19.03 -9.28
N THR A 222 1.29 19.88 -9.63
CA THR A 222 1.87 20.83 -8.68
C THR A 222 0.92 22.03 -8.59
N ALA A 223 -0.19 21.93 -7.86
CA ALA A 223 -0.94 23.12 -7.54
C ALA A 223 -0.22 23.84 -6.39
N PRO A 224 0.23 25.11 -6.55
CA PRO A 224 0.53 25.95 -5.40
C PRO A 224 -0.80 26.24 -4.71
N LEU A 225 -0.93 25.89 -3.44
CA LEU A 225 -2.00 26.43 -2.61
C LEU A 225 -1.69 27.91 -2.39
N LEU A 226 -2.38 28.76 -3.16
CA LEU A 226 -2.46 30.19 -2.87
C LEU A 226 -2.95 30.37 -1.44
N GLU A 227 -2.17 31.11 -0.65
CA GLU A 227 -2.64 31.81 0.54
C GLU A 227 -3.87 32.64 0.14
N GLU A 228 -5.06 32.23 0.56
CA GLU A 228 -6.20 33.14 0.65
C GLU A 228 -7.25 32.55 1.60
N ALA A 229 -7.09 32.86 2.89
CA ALA A 229 -8.18 33.03 3.84
C ALA A 229 -7.69 33.87 5.03
N ALA A 230 -7.21 35.08 4.73
CA ALA A 230 -7.35 36.20 5.64
C ALA A 230 -8.64 36.91 5.23
N LEU A 231 -9.74 36.61 5.93
CA LEU A 231 -10.87 37.47 6.27
C LEU A 231 -11.92 36.66 7.04
#